data_AF-A0A4V2XQ09-F1
#
_entry.id   AF-A0A4V2XQ09-F1
#
_cell.length_a   1.000
_cell.length_b   1.000
_cell.length_c   1.000
_cell.angle_alpha   90.00
_cell.angle_beta   90.00
_cell.angle_gamma   90.00
#
_symmetry.space_group_name_H-M   'P 1'
#
loop_
_entity.id
_entity.type
_entity.pdbx_description
1 polymer ?
#
loop_
_entity_poly.entity_id
_entity_poly.type
_entity_poly.pdbx_seq_one_letter_code
_entity_poly.pdbx_strand_id
1 'polypeptide(L)'
;MNGEVRPYTKDEVLHAVALIQAHLAEDEEAVRALQDESEESARQCARAMFALAHIIVFGQIIPEMWVIKKNLDFGHTSHVPELNLAIHVLKRMEERVGLAHVHPVVGALSAGDVMDLIVQCTGTRMEEVPGFLDSVRERTLRSAEF
;
A
#
# COMPACT_ATOMS: atom_id res chain seq x y z
N MET A 1 -2.23 6.34 27.56
CA MET A 1 -2.24 6.71 26.13
C MET A 1 -1.96 5.42 25.38
N ASN A 2 -3.00 4.76 24.87
CA ASN A 2 -2.82 3.61 24.00
C ASN A 2 -2.25 4.16 22.70
N GLY A 3 -0.94 4.04 22.49
CA GLY A 3 -0.36 4.28 21.18
C GLY A 3 -1.07 3.35 20.21
N GLU A 4 -1.74 3.89 19.21
CA GLU A 4 -2.35 3.09 18.16
C GLU A 4 -1.24 2.27 17.52
N VAL A 5 -1.20 0.97 17.83
CA VAL A 5 -0.25 0.04 17.25
C VAL A 5 -0.58 -0.02 15.76
N ARG A 6 0.30 0.55 14.94
CA ARG A 6 0.15 0.48 13.48
C ARG A 6 0.05 -1.00 13.09
N PRO A 7 -0.83 -1.40 12.17
CA PRO A 7 -1.00 -2.80 11.80
C PRO A 7 0.16 -3.32 10.93
N TYR A 8 1.21 -2.52 10.74
CA TYR A 8 2.38 -2.81 9.92
C TYR A 8 3.66 -2.22 10.52
N THR A 9 4.81 -2.76 10.08
CA THR A 9 6.15 -2.28 10.42
C THR A 9 6.71 -1.33 9.37
N LYS A 10 7.80 -0.62 9.67
CA LYS A 10 8.51 0.19 8.68
C LYS A 10 9.10 -0.66 7.56
N ASP A 11 9.66 -1.81 7.91
CA ASP A 11 10.29 -2.72 6.95
C ASP A 11 9.29 -3.23 5.92
N GLU A 12 8.05 -3.50 6.33
CA GLU A 12 6.98 -3.89 5.41
C GLU A 12 6.66 -2.80 4.40
N VAL A 13 6.66 -1.54 4.82
CA VAL A 13 6.44 -0.39 3.93
C VAL A 13 7.63 -0.22 2.96
N LEU A 14 8.86 -0.30 3.46
CA LEU A 14 10.06 -0.16 2.64
C LEU A 14 10.18 -1.31 1.62
N HIS A 15 9.84 -2.53 2.04
CA HIS A 15 9.80 -3.70 1.18
C HIS A 15 8.77 -3.52 0.05
N ALA A 16 7.59 -3.00 0.37
CA ALA A 16 6.56 -2.73 -0.65
C ALA A 16 7.01 -1.70 -1.68
N VAL A 17 7.63 -0.61 -1.21
CA VAL A 17 8.18 0.42 -2.09
C VAL A 17 9.24 -0.17 -3.02
N ALA A 18 10.19 -0.93 -2.47
CA ALA A 18 11.26 -1.55 -3.24
C ALA A 18 10.70 -2.52 -4.31
N LEU A 19 9.72 -3.35 -3.94
CA LEU A 19 9.13 -4.33 -4.86
C LEU A 19 8.38 -3.67 -6.02
N ILE A 20 7.56 -2.63 -5.74
CA ILE A 20 6.85 -1.90 -6.80
C ILE A 20 7.83 -1.13 -7.69
N GLN A 21 8.86 -0.50 -7.12
CA GLN A 21 9.90 0.19 -7.90
C GLN A 21 10.65 -0.78 -8.82
N ALA A 22 11.00 -1.99 -8.33
CA ALA A 22 11.63 -3.02 -9.15
C ALA A 22 10.72 -3.49 -10.29
N HIS A 23 9.42 -3.71 -10.02
CA HIS A 23 8.44 -4.04 -11.06
C HIS A 23 8.30 -2.93 -12.13
N LEU A 24 8.25 -1.67 -11.72
CA LEU A 24 8.16 -0.53 -12.64
C LEU A 24 9.41 -0.35 -13.49
N ALA A 25 10.58 -0.72 -12.95
CA ALA A 25 11.85 -0.70 -13.66
C ALA A 25 12.07 -1.92 -14.57
N GLU A 26 11.14 -2.88 -14.58
CA GLU A 26 11.29 -4.17 -15.24
C GLU A 26 12.56 -4.92 -14.80
N ASP A 27 13.00 -4.72 -13.55
CA ASP A 27 14.20 -5.32 -12.98
C ASP A 27 13.87 -6.68 -12.35
N GLU A 28 13.88 -7.72 -13.19
CA GLU A 28 13.60 -9.09 -12.75
C GLU A 28 14.58 -9.60 -11.68
N GLU A 29 15.83 -9.14 -11.67
CA GLU A 29 16.83 -9.57 -10.70
C GLU A 29 16.51 -8.99 -9.32
N ALA A 30 16.18 -7.70 -9.25
CA ALA A 30 15.74 -7.05 -8.02
C ALA A 30 14.43 -7.65 -7.49
N VAL A 31 13.47 -7.95 -8.36
CA VAL A 31 12.22 -8.63 -7.97
C VAL A 31 12.52 -10.00 -7.35
N ARG A 32 13.39 -10.81 -7.98
CA ARG A 32 13.78 -12.13 -7.43
C ARG A 32 14.56 -12.03 -6.12
N ALA A 33 15.33 -10.97 -5.92
CA ALA A 33 16.04 -10.74 -4.68
C ALA A 33 15.10 -10.34 -3.52
N LEU A 34 13.98 -9.68 -3.83
CA LEU A 34 12.98 -9.27 -2.86
C LEU A 34 11.91 -10.34 -2.63
N GLN A 35 11.62 -11.15 -3.64
CA GLN A 35 10.60 -12.19 -3.58
C GLN A 35 11.10 -13.51 -4.16
N ASP A 36 11.04 -14.58 -3.36
CA ASP A 36 11.24 -15.95 -3.84
C ASP A 36 9.90 -16.71 -3.95
N GLU A 37 9.94 -17.97 -4.39
CA GLU A 37 8.75 -18.81 -4.55
C GLU A 37 8.27 -19.48 -3.25
N SER A 38 8.82 -19.10 -2.09
CA SER A 38 8.43 -19.66 -0.79
C SER A 38 7.15 -19.05 -0.24
N GLU A 39 6.48 -19.82 0.64
CA GLU A 39 5.31 -19.33 1.38
C GLU A 39 5.64 -18.16 2.30
N GLU A 40 6.86 -18.14 2.87
CA GLU A 40 7.31 -17.06 3.75
C GLU A 40 7.45 -15.75 2.97
N SER A 41 8.09 -15.80 1.80
CA SER A 41 8.24 -14.63 0.94
C SER A 41 6.88 -14.13 0.44
N ALA A 42 5.98 -15.03 0.02
CA ALA A 42 4.62 -14.65 -0.38
C ALA A 42 3.86 -13.92 0.74
N ARG A 43 4.02 -14.37 1.99
CA ARG A 43 3.43 -13.72 3.17
C ARG A 43 4.06 -12.36 3.45
N GLN A 44 5.38 -12.23 3.33
CA GLN A 44 6.08 -10.97 3.50
C GLN A 44 5.63 -9.95 2.44
N CYS A 45 5.54 -10.35 1.17
CA CYS A 45 5.03 -9.50 0.10
C CYS A 45 3.57 -9.09 0.32
N ALA A 46 2.69 -10.01 0.74
CA ALA A 46 1.31 -9.69 1.04
C ALA A 46 1.18 -8.67 2.19
N ARG A 47 1.98 -8.83 3.26
CA ARG A 47 2.02 -7.88 4.38
C ARG A 47 2.56 -6.51 3.95
N ALA A 48 3.58 -6.50 3.11
CA ALA A 48 4.15 -5.30 2.54
C ALA A 48 3.12 -4.52 1.71
N MET A 49 2.41 -5.19 0.80
CA MET A 49 1.35 -4.55 -0.01
C MET A 49 0.23 -3.99 0.86
N PHE A 50 -0.22 -4.74 1.88
CA PHE A 50 -1.19 -4.24 2.86
C PHE A 50 -0.68 -2.99 3.60
N ALA A 51 0.58 -2.99 4.05
CA ALA A 51 1.18 -1.86 4.74
C ALA A 51 1.18 -0.58 3.89
N LEU A 52 1.57 -0.71 2.62
CA LEU A 52 1.60 0.41 1.69
C LEU A 52 0.20 0.91 1.34
N ALA A 53 -0.75 0.01 1.06
CA ALA A 53 -2.15 0.39 0.84
C ALA A 53 -2.74 1.11 2.06
N HIS A 54 -2.47 0.61 3.27
CA HIS A 54 -2.95 1.25 4.49
C HIS A 54 -2.42 2.69 4.62
N ILE A 55 -1.13 2.92 4.33
CA ILE A 55 -0.56 4.28 4.32
C ILE A 55 -1.23 5.17 3.28
N ILE A 56 -1.47 4.66 2.07
CA ILE A 56 -2.06 5.46 0.99
C ILE A 56 -3.51 5.82 1.35
N VAL A 57 -4.30 4.85 1.82
CA VAL A 57 -5.71 5.06 2.18
C VAL A 57 -5.84 6.07 3.33
N PHE A 58 -5.18 5.81 4.46
CA PHE A 58 -5.36 6.64 5.66
C PHE A 58 -4.48 7.90 5.68
N GLY A 59 -3.31 7.87 5.05
CA GLY A 59 -2.36 8.97 5.04
C GLY A 59 -2.57 9.96 3.90
N GLN A 60 -3.32 9.60 2.85
CA GLN A 60 -3.53 10.48 1.71
C GLN A 60 -4.97 10.50 1.22
N ILE A 61 -5.56 9.37 0.81
CA ILE A 61 -6.90 9.36 0.19
C ILE A 61 -7.95 9.93 1.14
N ILE A 62 -8.00 9.43 2.37
CA ILE A 62 -8.94 9.92 3.39
C ILE A 62 -8.72 11.41 3.69
N PRO A 63 -7.49 11.88 4.02
CA PRO A 63 -7.22 13.30 4.21
C PRO A 63 -7.58 14.17 3.01
N GLU A 64 -7.17 13.83 1.79
CA GLU A 64 -7.46 14.62 0.59
C GLU A 64 -8.96 14.71 0.34
N MET A 65 -9.68 13.61 0.53
CA MET A 65 -11.12 13.62 0.38
C MET A 65 -11.84 14.50 1.41
N TRP A 66 -11.37 14.53 2.65
CA TRP A 66 -11.98 15.34 3.71
C TRP A 66 -11.57 16.80 3.66
N VAL A 67 -10.29 17.07 3.39
CA VAL A 67 -9.72 18.42 3.38
C VAL A 67 -10.02 19.14 2.07
N ILE A 68 -9.95 18.47 0.91
CA ILE A 68 -9.92 19.16 -0.39
C ILE A 68 -11.25 19.08 -1.13
N LYS A 69 -11.96 17.94 -1.08
CA LYS A 69 -13.08 17.73 -2.01
C LYS A 69 -14.47 18.06 -1.48
N LYS A 70 -14.78 18.04 -0.17
CA LYS A 70 -16.18 18.21 0.28
C LYS A 70 -16.50 18.95 1.59
N ASN A 71 -15.55 19.47 2.37
CA ASN A 71 -15.87 20.12 3.67
C ASN A 71 -16.81 19.24 4.54
N LEU A 72 -16.58 17.92 4.54
CA LEU A 72 -17.39 16.94 5.25
C LEU A 72 -16.72 16.57 6.58
N ASP A 73 -17.51 16.45 7.64
CA ASP A 73 -17.05 15.90 8.91
C ASP A 73 -16.62 14.43 8.78
N PHE A 74 -15.53 14.10 9.47
CA PHE A 74 -14.97 12.76 9.64
C PHE A 74 -16.05 11.81 10.18
N GLY A 75 -16.70 11.02 9.31
CA GLY A 75 -17.78 10.09 9.69
C GLY A 75 -18.90 9.90 8.67
N HIS A 76 -19.08 10.83 7.72
CA HIS A 76 -20.16 10.75 6.69
C HIS A 76 -19.68 10.12 5.37
N THR A 77 -18.94 9.01 5.46
CA THR A 77 -18.21 8.39 4.34
C THR A 77 -19.07 7.54 3.40
N SER A 78 -20.35 7.32 3.72
CA SER A 78 -21.23 6.38 3.00
C SER A 78 -21.54 6.74 1.54
N HIS A 79 -21.15 7.93 1.07
CA HIS A 79 -21.52 8.45 -0.26
C HIS A 79 -20.33 8.96 -1.09
N VAL A 80 -19.11 8.48 -0.83
CA VAL A 80 -17.94 8.80 -1.66
C VAL A 80 -17.38 7.55 -2.33
N PRO A 81 -17.64 7.33 -3.64
CA PRO A 81 -17.24 6.12 -4.36
C PRO A 81 -15.75 5.79 -4.25
N GLU A 82 -14.88 6.79 -4.30
CA GLU A 82 -13.42 6.63 -4.27
C GLU A 82 -12.93 6.08 -2.92
N LEU A 83 -13.54 6.51 -1.81
CA LEU A 83 -13.22 5.96 -0.49
C LEU A 83 -13.79 4.57 -0.29
N ASN A 84 -14.96 4.28 -0.83
CA ASN A 84 -15.51 2.93 -0.79
C ASN A 84 -14.60 1.96 -1.57
N LEU A 85 -14.07 2.38 -2.73
CA LEU A 85 -13.09 1.62 -3.50
C LEU A 85 -11.80 1.43 -2.70
N ALA A 86 -11.23 2.49 -2.14
CA ALA A 86 -10.01 2.43 -1.35
C ALA A 86 -10.13 1.51 -0.12
N ILE A 87 -11.24 1.61 0.63
CA ILE A 87 -11.53 0.73 1.76
C ILE A 87 -11.71 -0.73 1.30
N HIS A 88 -12.39 -0.96 0.17
CA HIS A 88 -12.58 -2.29 -0.38
C HIS A 88 -11.24 -2.94 -0.76
N VAL A 89 -10.36 -2.21 -1.44
CA VAL A 89 -9.00 -2.67 -1.79
C VAL A 89 -8.21 -3.00 -0.53
N LEU A 90 -8.25 -2.15 0.49
CA LEU A 90 -7.56 -2.40 1.75
C LEU A 90 -8.03 -3.68 2.44
N LYS A 91 -9.35 -3.89 2.56
CA LYS A 91 -9.92 -5.11 3.15
C LYS A 91 -9.52 -6.36 2.37
N ARG A 92 -9.52 -6.28 1.03
CA ARG A 92 -9.09 -7.39 0.17
C ARG A 92 -7.62 -7.73 0.39
N MET A 93 -6.76 -6.73 0.62
CA MET A 93 -5.35 -6.97 0.92
C MET A 93 -5.16 -7.59 2.31
N GLU A 94 -5.92 -7.16 3.31
CA GLU A 94 -5.93 -7.78 4.64
C GLU A 94 -6.31 -9.27 4.56
N GLU A 95 -7.37 -9.59 3.82
CA GLU A 95 -7.78 -10.98 3.57
C GLU A 95 -6.68 -11.77 2.84
N ARG A 96 -5.98 -11.15 1.89
CA ARG A 96 -4.86 -11.78 1.16
C ARG A 96 -3.65 -12.08 2.04
N VAL A 97 -3.36 -11.28 3.07
CA VAL A 97 -2.35 -11.64 4.08
C VAL A 97 -2.72 -12.97 4.73
N GLY A 98 -4.02 -13.15 5.02
CA GLY A 98 -4.58 -14.40 5.51
C GLY A 98 -4.47 -15.56 4.51
N LEU A 99 -4.50 -15.32 3.20
CA LEU A 99 -4.47 -16.37 2.16
C LEU A 99 -3.08 -16.70 1.62
N ALA A 100 -2.08 -15.84 1.86
CA ALA A 100 -0.73 -15.99 1.32
C ALA A 100 -0.02 -17.29 1.74
N HIS A 101 -0.45 -17.92 2.84
CA HIS A 101 0.05 -19.23 3.28
C HIS A 101 -0.47 -20.41 2.44
N VAL A 102 -1.41 -20.19 1.52
CA VAL A 102 -2.01 -21.24 0.68
C VAL A 102 -1.63 -21.06 -0.79
N HIS A 103 -1.35 -19.83 -1.23
CA HIS A 103 -1.12 -19.50 -2.64
C HIS A 103 0.03 -18.48 -2.81
N PRO A 104 1.20 -18.88 -3.31
CA PRO A 104 2.36 -17.99 -3.50
C PRO A 104 2.17 -16.86 -4.53
N VAL A 105 1.23 -17.02 -5.49
CA VAL A 105 0.94 -16.03 -6.54
C VAL A 105 0.38 -14.69 -6.02
N VAL A 106 0.04 -14.59 -4.73
CA VAL A 106 -0.62 -13.43 -4.10
C VAL A 106 0.20 -12.14 -4.18
N GLY A 107 1.54 -12.21 -4.23
CA GLY A 107 2.41 -11.02 -4.28
C GLY A 107 2.21 -10.15 -5.52
N ALA A 108 2.34 -10.74 -6.72
CA ALA A 108 2.27 -10.02 -7.99
C ALA A 108 0.91 -9.34 -8.24
N LEU A 109 -0.19 -10.03 -7.90
CA LEU A 109 -1.54 -9.46 -8.00
C LEU A 109 -1.73 -8.28 -7.04
N SER A 110 -1.09 -8.32 -5.88
CA SER A 110 -1.21 -7.28 -4.86
C SER A 110 -0.40 -6.03 -5.23
N ALA A 111 0.74 -6.17 -5.90
CA ALA A 111 1.49 -5.03 -6.44
C ALA A 111 0.68 -4.24 -7.47
N GLY A 112 0.00 -4.94 -8.40
CA GLY A 112 -0.92 -4.32 -9.35
C GLY A 112 -2.05 -3.54 -8.67
N ASP A 113 -2.71 -4.15 -7.68
CA ASP A 113 -3.79 -3.51 -6.93
C ASP A 113 -3.34 -2.25 -6.17
N VAL A 114 -2.10 -2.24 -5.62
CA VAL A 114 -1.55 -1.04 -4.96
C VAL A 114 -1.25 0.05 -5.98
N MET A 115 -0.69 -0.28 -7.14
CA MET A 115 -0.42 0.72 -8.19
C MET A 115 -1.72 1.35 -8.69
N ASP A 116 -2.75 0.54 -8.92
CA ASP A 116 -4.08 1.03 -9.30
C ASP A 116 -4.68 1.95 -8.23
N LEU A 117 -4.51 1.60 -6.94
CA LEU A 117 -4.93 2.45 -5.83
C LEU A 117 -4.24 3.82 -5.87
N ILE A 118 -2.93 3.87 -6.12
CA ILE A 118 -2.18 5.13 -6.27
C ILE A 118 -2.79 5.92 -7.43
N VAL A 119 -2.77 5.39 -8.64
CA VAL A 119 -3.17 6.13 -9.85
C VAL A 119 -4.64 6.59 -9.78
N GLN A 120 -5.55 5.69 -9.40
CA GLN A 120 -6.98 5.97 -9.46
C GLN A 120 -7.46 6.86 -8.31
N CYS A 121 -6.87 6.76 -7.13
CA CYS A 121 -7.39 7.45 -5.93
C CYS A 121 -6.61 8.71 -5.55
N THR A 122 -5.35 8.86 -5.96
CA THR A 122 -4.56 10.08 -5.72
C THR A 122 -4.45 10.98 -6.94
N GLY A 123 -4.85 10.49 -8.13
CA GLY A 123 -4.68 11.22 -9.39
C GLY A 123 -3.23 11.34 -9.86
N THR A 124 -2.32 10.59 -9.24
CA THR A 124 -0.92 10.47 -9.68
C THR A 124 -0.87 9.80 -11.05
N ARG A 125 -0.16 10.40 -12.01
CA ARG A 125 0.01 9.78 -13.32
C ARG A 125 0.96 8.59 -13.22
N MET A 126 0.85 7.62 -14.13
CA MET A 126 1.66 6.40 -14.09
C MET A 126 3.17 6.72 -14.07
N GLU A 127 3.61 7.70 -14.85
CA GLU A 127 4.99 8.18 -14.91
C GLU A 127 5.48 8.88 -13.62
N GLU A 128 4.57 9.28 -12.74
CA GLU A 128 4.87 9.95 -11.46
C GLU A 128 4.88 8.99 -10.27
N VAL A 129 4.42 7.74 -10.46
CA VAL A 129 4.37 6.72 -9.40
C VAL A 129 5.74 6.49 -8.74
N PRO A 130 6.88 6.43 -9.46
CA PRO A 130 8.19 6.29 -8.82
C PRO A 130 8.50 7.41 -7.81
N GLY A 131 8.22 8.68 -8.17
CA GLY A 131 8.44 9.82 -7.29
C GLY A 131 7.47 9.88 -6.10
N PHE A 132 6.24 9.39 -6.29
CA PHE A 132 5.30 9.16 -5.20
C PHE A 132 5.86 8.15 -4.18
N LEU A 133 6.37 7.02 -4.66
CA LEU A 133 6.94 5.96 -3.82
C LEU A 133 8.19 6.44 -3.08
N ASP A 134 9.05 7.24 -3.72
CA ASP A 134 10.20 7.86 -3.06
C ASP A 134 9.75 8.77 -1.90
N SER A 135 8.67 9.54 -2.09
CA SER A 135 8.11 10.39 -1.04
C SER A 135 7.55 9.57 0.14
N VAL A 136 6.98 8.39 -0.12
CA VAL A 136 6.56 7.45 0.93
C VAL A 136 7.77 6.87 1.66
N ARG A 137 8.81 6.45 0.92
CA ARG A 137 10.08 5.94 1.49
C ARG A 137 10.72 6.97 2.41
N GLU A 138 10.90 8.21 1.94
CA GLU A 138 11.52 9.27 2.72
C GLU A 138 10.74 9.57 4.01
N ARG A 139 9.41 9.66 3.93
CA ARG A 139 8.56 9.86 5.12
C ARG A 139 8.66 8.69 6.10
N THR A 140 8.69 7.47 5.59
CA THR A 140 8.81 6.25 6.40
C THR A 140 10.14 6.23 7.15
N LEU A 141 11.25 6.51 6.46
CA LEU A 141 12.58 6.60 7.06
C LEU A 141 12.70 7.72 8.11
N ARG A 142 12.01 8.85 7.91
CA ARG A 142 12.00 9.97 8.86
C ARG A 142 11.04 9.78 10.04
N SER A 143 10.07 8.87 9.93
CA SER A 143 9.15 8.61 11.04
C SER A 143 9.93 7.97 12.19
N ALA A 144 9.74 8.43 13.43
CA ALA A 144 10.36 7.79 14.59
C ALA A 144 9.74 6.40 14.83
N GLU A 145 10.56 5.44 15.27
CA GLU A 145 10.03 4.20 15.86
C GLU A 145 9.45 4.59 17.22
N PHE A 146 8.14 4.46 17.39
CA PHE A 146 7.48 4.64 18.69
C PHE A 146 6.55 3.47 18.93
#